data_AF-A0A0S8EYP3-F1
#
_entry.id   AF-A0A0S8EYP3-F1
#
_cell.length_a   1.000
_cell.length_b   1.000
_cell.length_c   1.000
_cell.angle_alpha   90.00
_cell.angle_beta   90.00
_cell.angle_gamma   90.00
#
_symmetry.space_group_name_H-M   'P 1'
#
loop_
_entity.id
_entity.type
_entity.pdbx_description
1 polymer ?
#
loop_
_entity_poly.entity_id
_entity_poly.type
_entity_poly.pdbx_seq_one_letter_code
_entity_poly.pdbx_strand_id
1 'polypeptide(L)'
;METTQQEIGTTTNLITAMDLRFMTRDELVALFHRLPAPAFEEMHGEFAATLLEQGTGGAFISAQVALNLKGRWLCKAFEPTGPNEGQGYNSFMTPRGVKRAVRMKTRIGPSKIPGDANDSFHLEYADLNDFKRGGPGGAFAHTMFDELRKAAPGLYLGIGRVGFTKKQLSELHPFILEGPIADFVKPK
;
A
#
# COMPACT_ATOMS: atom_id res chain seq x y z
N MET A 1 -36.97 -5.37 41.72
CA MET A 1 -36.28 -4.07 41.55
C MET A 1 -34.86 -4.39 41.11
N GLU A 2 -34.41 -3.67 40.09
CA GLU A 2 -33.47 -4.12 39.06
C GLU A 2 -32.05 -4.46 39.51
N THR A 3 -31.56 -5.57 38.97
CA THR A 3 -30.15 -5.93 38.91
C THR A 3 -29.54 -5.23 37.70
N THR A 4 -28.72 -4.19 37.93
CA THR A 4 -27.99 -3.53 36.85
C THR A 4 -26.76 -4.39 36.50
N GLN A 5 -26.80 -5.05 35.35
CA GLN A 5 -25.61 -5.66 34.76
C GLN A 5 -24.73 -4.54 34.19
N GLN A 6 -23.50 -4.46 34.67
CA GLN A 6 -22.48 -3.57 34.16
C GLN A 6 -21.86 -4.24 32.94
N GLU A 7 -22.20 -3.76 31.73
CA GLU A 7 -21.55 -4.18 30.50
C GLU A 7 -20.07 -3.83 30.55
N ILE A 8 -19.23 -4.85 30.55
CA ILE A 8 -17.79 -4.75 30.47
C ILE A 8 -17.47 -4.45 29.01
N GLY A 9 -17.38 -3.17 28.66
CA GLY A 9 -16.95 -2.75 27.33
C GLY A 9 -15.53 -3.22 27.05
N THR A 10 -15.38 -4.22 26.19
CA THR A 10 -14.08 -4.68 25.68
C THR A 10 -13.47 -3.53 24.88
N THR A 11 -12.56 -2.76 25.47
CA THR A 11 -11.72 -1.83 24.72
C THR A 11 -10.94 -2.63 23.69
N THR A 12 -11.40 -2.60 22.45
CA THR A 12 -10.66 -3.14 21.33
C THR A 12 -9.44 -2.25 21.17
N ASN A 13 -8.26 -2.73 21.54
CA ASN A 13 -7.02 -1.99 21.28
C ASN A 13 -6.90 -1.85 19.76
N LEU A 14 -7.19 -0.65 19.26
CA LEU A 14 -7.05 -0.31 17.85
C LEU A 14 -5.57 -0.21 17.51
N ILE A 15 -5.15 -0.86 16.42
CA ILE A 15 -3.79 -0.77 15.89
C ILE A 15 -3.54 0.67 15.45
N THR A 16 -2.46 1.28 15.93
CA THR A 16 -2.04 2.63 15.53
C THR A 16 -0.93 2.59 14.49
N ALA A 17 -0.73 3.70 13.77
CA ALA A 17 0.40 3.84 12.85
C ALA A 17 1.75 3.71 13.57
N MET A 18 1.82 4.11 14.85
CA MET A 18 3.03 3.99 15.66
C MET A 18 3.36 2.52 15.97
N ASP A 19 2.35 1.70 16.29
CA ASP A 19 2.55 0.27 16.53
C ASP A 19 3.18 -0.40 15.30
N LEU A 20 2.67 -0.11 14.11
CA LEU A 20 3.20 -0.65 12.85
C LEU A 20 4.64 -0.21 12.57
N ARG A 21 5.03 1.00 12.99
CA ARG A 21 6.39 1.53 12.80
C ARG A 21 7.43 0.83 13.69
N PHE A 22 7.01 0.22 14.79
CA PHE A 22 7.89 -0.52 15.69
C PHE A 22 7.95 -2.03 15.42
N MET A 23 7.08 -2.55 14.55
CA MET A 23 7.12 -3.96 14.14
C MET A 23 8.26 -4.23 13.17
N THR A 24 8.86 -5.41 13.31
CA THR A 24 9.78 -5.98 12.32
C THR A 24 9.02 -6.35 11.03
N ARG A 25 9.74 -6.50 9.91
CA ARG A 25 9.16 -7.00 8.65
C ARG A 25 8.34 -8.29 8.84
N ASP A 26 8.86 -9.26 9.59
CA ASP A 26 8.20 -10.56 9.75
C ASP A 26 6.92 -10.44 10.60
N GLU A 27 6.90 -9.59 11.63
CA GLU A 27 5.69 -9.25 12.38
C GLU A 27 4.65 -8.53 11.51
N LEU A 28 5.08 -7.63 10.63
CA LEU A 28 4.21 -6.93 9.69
C LEU A 28 3.57 -7.89 8.69
N VAL A 29 4.34 -8.85 8.13
CA VAL A 29 3.79 -9.87 7.23
C VAL A 29 2.81 -10.77 7.99
N ALA A 30 3.16 -11.23 9.20
CA ALA A 30 2.28 -12.05 10.03
C ALA A 30 0.99 -11.31 10.44
N LEU A 31 1.06 -10.00 10.66
CA LEU A 31 -0.11 -9.16 10.85
C LEU A 31 -0.94 -9.06 9.57
N PHE A 32 -0.31 -8.77 8.43
CA PHE A 32 -0.98 -8.65 7.13
C PHE A 32 -1.86 -9.86 6.84
N HIS A 33 -1.37 -11.09 7.07
CA HIS A 33 -2.12 -12.34 6.88
C HIS A 33 -3.47 -12.40 7.64
N ARG A 34 -3.64 -11.63 8.72
CA ARG A 34 -4.82 -11.63 9.58
C ARG A 34 -5.79 -10.46 9.31
N LEU A 35 -5.37 -9.48 8.53
CA LEU A 35 -6.18 -8.29 8.27
C LEU A 35 -7.18 -8.54 7.12
N PRO A 36 -8.33 -7.84 7.11
CA PRO A 36 -9.25 -7.88 5.98
C PRO A 36 -8.80 -6.96 4.84
N ALA A 37 -9.25 -7.24 3.62
CA ALA A 37 -9.20 -6.26 2.54
C ALA A 37 -10.07 -5.03 2.90
N PRO A 38 -9.64 -3.80 2.57
CA PRO A 38 -10.50 -2.62 2.69
C PRO A 38 -11.68 -2.70 1.70
N ALA A 39 -12.79 -2.04 2.03
CA ALA A 39 -13.85 -1.79 1.05
C ALA A 39 -13.33 -0.85 -0.06
N PHE A 40 -13.92 -0.90 -1.26
CA PHE A 40 -13.44 -0.07 -2.36
C PHE A 40 -13.72 1.41 -2.13
N GLU A 41 -14.89 1.70 -1.57
CA GLU A 41 -15.40 3.05 -1.34
C GLU A 41 -14.56 3.80 -0.30
N GLU A 42 -14.04 3.10 0.72
CA GLU A 42 -13.16 3.74 1.72
C GLU A 42 -11.78 4.08 1.17
N MET A 43 -11.38 3.48 0.04
CA MET A 43 -10.10 3.76 -0.59
C MET A 43 -10.14 4.99 -1.51
N HIS A 44 -11.28 5.69 -1.65
CA HIS A 44 -11.37 6.86 -2.52
C HIS A 44 -10.64 8.08 -1.91
N GLY A 45 -9.57 8.55 -2.57
CA GLY A 45 -8.79 9.72 -2.16
C GLY A 45 -7.28 9.55 -2.28
N GLU A 46 -6.51 10.52 -1.79
CA GLU A 46 -5.05 10.42 -1.62
C GLU A 46 -4.71 10.04 -0.17
N PHE A 47 -3.72 9.16 0.02
CA PHE A 47 -3.31 8.61 1.32
C PHE A 47 -1.81 8.82 1.51
N ALA A 48 -1.41 9.39 2.65
CA ALA A 48 0.00 9.58 2.99
C ALA A 48 0.69 8.21 3.07
N ALA A 49 1.80 8.06 2.37
CA ALA A 49 2.51 6.79 2.27
C ALA A 49 3.83 6.86 3.05
N THR A 50 4.09 5.84 3.86
CA THR A 50 5.37 5.68 4.55
C THR A 50 5.88 4.25 4.39
N LEU A 51 7.13 4.08 3.97
CA LEU A 51 7.80 2.78 4.08
C LEU A 51 7.99 2.41 5.55
N LEU A 52 7.79 1.14 5.87
CA LEU A 52 8.12 0.58 7.18
C LEU A 52 9.50 -0.10 7.12
N GLU A 53 9.83 -0.86 8.17
CA GLU A 53 10.99 -1.75 8.23
C GLU A 53 11.03 -2.67 6.98
N GLN A 54 12.20 -2.82 6.35
CA GLN A 54 12.37 -3.53 5.06
C GLN A 54 13.23 -4.79 5.17
N GLY A 55 13.63 -5.19 6.38
CA GLY A 55 14.68 -6.16 6.63
C GLY A 55 16.09 -5.57 6.45
N THR A 56 17.04 -6.39 6.02
CA THR A 56 18.46 -5.99 6.00
C THR A 56 18.77 -4.90 4.96
N GLY A 57 19.68 -3.98 5.31
CA GLY A 57 19.82 -2.63 4.74
C GLY A 57 20.05 -2.49 3.23
N GLY A 58 20.36 -3.56 2.50
CA GLY A 58 20.49 -3.51 1.03
C GLY A 58 19.15 -3.34 0.30
N ALA A 59 18.08 -3.94 0.82
CA ALA A 59 16.71 -3.81 0.30
C ALA A 59 16.10 -2.44 0.62
N PHE A 60 16.42 -1.91 1.82
CA PHE A 60 16.02 -0.57 2.24
C PHE A 60 16.64 0.52 1.35
N ILE A 61 17.95 0.45 1.10
CA ILE A 61 18.67 1.43 0.28
C ILE A 61 18.19 1.39 -1.18
N SER A 62 17.96 0.21 -1.77
CA SER A 62 17.50 0.10 -3.15
C SER A 62 16.06 0.59 -3.33
N ALA A 63 15.16 0.28 -2.39
CA ALA A 63 13.78 0.78 -2.39
C ALA A 63 13.74 2.31 -2.21
N GLN A 64 14.50 2.85 -1.25
CA GLN A 64 14.59 4.30 -1.04
C GLN A 64 15.23 5.02 -2.24
N VAL A 65 16.30 4.49 -2.83
CA VAL A 65 16.93 5.10 -4.02
C VAL A 65 15.99 5.04 -5.22
N ALA A 66 15.34 3.90 -5.50
CA ALA A 66 14.41 3.75 -6.62
C ALA A 66 13.16 4.63 -6.48
N LEU A 67 12.61 4.75 -5.28
CA LEU A 67 11.42 5.56 -5.00
C LEU A 67 11.74 7.06 -4.96
N ASN A 68 12.96 7.45 -4.58
CA ASN A 68 13.36 8.85 -4.44
C ASN A 68 14.11 9.44 -5.65
N LEU A 69 14.56 8.61 -6.61
CA LEU A 69 15.22 9.07 -7.85
C LEU A 69 14.36 10.04 -8.69
N LYS A 70 13.03 9.99 -8.52
CA LYS A 70 12.07 10.91 -9.17
C LYS A 70 11.50 11.97 -8.22
N GLY A 71 11.96 12.03 -6.96
CA GLY A 71 11.41 12.86 -5.89
C GLY A 71 10.91 12.06 -4.68
N ARG A 72 10.72 12.69 -3.52
CA ARG A 72 10.30 11.99 -2.29
C ARG A 72 8.93 11.34 -2.45
N TRP A 73 8.80 10.02 -2.25
CA TRP A 73 7.48 9.37 -2.28
C TRP A 73 6.56 9.94 -1.19
N LEU A 74 5.34 10.36 -1.56
CA LEU A 74 4.44 11.09 -0.67
C LEU A 74 3.14 10.34 -0.39
N CYS A 75 2.44 9.94 -1.44
CA CYS A 75 1.11 9.38 -1.32
C CYS A 75 0.84 8.33 -2.39
N LYS A 76 -0.17 7.50 -2.12
CA LYS A 76 -0.90 6.75 -3.14
C LYS A 76 -2.31 7.32 -3.22
N ALA A 77 -2.92 7.30 -4.39
CA ALA A 77 -4.28 7.77 -4.58
C ALA A 77 -5.11 6.74 -5.34
N PHE A 78 -6.38 6.63 -5.00
CA PHE A 78 -7.30 5.68 -5.64
C PHE A 78 -8.65 6.31 -5.97
N GLU A 79 -9.22 5.86 -7.06
CA GLU A 79 -10.55 6.20 -7.56
C GLU A 79 -11.26 4.88 -7.89
N PRO A 80 -12.35 4.54 -7.18
CA PRO A 80 -13.23 3.44 -7.57
C PRO A 80 -13.85 3.71 -8.94
N THR A 81 -13.75 2.76 -9.86
CA THR A 81 -14.41 2.86 -11.19
C THR A 81 -15.50 1.81 -11.38
N GLY A 82 -15.65 0.91 -10.42
CA GLY A 82 -16.68 -0.13 -10.34
C GLY A 82 -16.76 -0.71 -8.93
N PRO A 83 -17.56 -1.76 -8.71
CA PRO A 83 -17.80 -2.32 -7.37
C PRO A 83 -16.57 -3.01 -6.78
N ASN A 84 -15.70 -3.57 -7.61
CA ASN A 84 -14.50 -4.32 -7.19
C ASN A 84 -13.26 -3.92 -8.01
N GLU A 85 -13.30 -2.80 -8.71
CA GLU A 85 -12.22 -2.32 -9.56
C GLU A 85 -12.09 -0.81 -9.56
N GLY A 86 -10.89 -0.34 -9.86
CA GLY A 86 -10.59 1.08 -9.90
C GLY A 86 -9.23 1.38 -10.53
N GLN A 87 -8.77 2.58 -10.27
CA GLN A 87 -7.47 3.04 -10.72
C GLN A 87 -6.80 3.90 -9.66
N GLY A 88 -5.51 4.13 -9.84
CA GLY A 88 -4.76 4.99 -8.94
C GLY A 88 -3.41 5.44 -9.49
N TYR A 89 -2.68 6.17 -8.66
CA TYR A 89 -1.31 6.60 -8.93
C TYR A 89 -0.51 6.77 -7.64
N ASN A 90 0.81 6.84 -7.77
CA ASN A 90 1.70 7.32 -6.71
C ASN A 90 2.02 8.80 -6.95
N SER A 91 2.24 9.55 -5.87
CA SER A 91 2.74 10.93 -5.96
C SER A 91 4.12 11.07 -5.34
N PHE A 92 4.90 11.97 -5.93
CA PHE A 92 6.27 12.24 -5.55
C PHE A 92 6.50 13.74 -5.41
N MET A 93 7.15 14.18 -4.35
CA MET A 93 7.63 15.56 -4.22
C MET A 93 8.88 15.75 -5.06
N THR A 94 8.79 16.59 -6.09
CA THR A 94 9.93 16.94 -6.95
C THR A 94 10.33 18.40 -6.71
N PRO A 95 11.49 18.85 -7.20
CA PRO A 95 11.84 20.28 -7.18
C PRO A 95 10.82 21.18 -7.91
N ARG A 96 9.96 20.61 -8.77
CA ARG A 96 8.90 21.32 -9.51
C ARG A 96 7.51 21.14 -8.88
N GLY A 97 7.46 20.66 -7.64
CA GLY A 97 6.22 20.34 -6.92
C GLY A 97 5.81 18.88 -7.04
N VAL A 98 4.56 18.61 -6.67
CA VAL A 98 3.99 17.26 -6.61
C VAL A 98 3.78 16.70 -8.01
N LYS A 99 4.42 15.57 -8.31
CA LYS A 99 4.24 14.80 -9.53
C LYS A 99 3.43 13.54 -9.27
N ARG A 100 2.30 13.41 -9.94
CA ARG A 100 1.46 12.20 -9.97
C ARG A 100 1.92 11.30 -11.12
N ALA A 101 2.31 10.07 -10.82
CA ALA A 101 2.91 9.15 -11.77
C ALA A 101 2.73 7.70 -11.32
N VAL A 102 3.27 6.74 -12.08
CA VAL A 102 3.25 5.31 -11.71
C VAL A 102 1.82 4.86 -11.48
N ARG A 103 1.02 4.92 -12.55
CA ARG A 103 -0.41 4.59 -12.51
C ARG A 103 -0.59 3.10 -12.23
N MET A 104 -1.65 2.74 -11.52
CA MET A 104 -2.05 1.36 -11.28
C MET A 104 -3.53 1.16 -11.56
N LYS A 105 -3.89 -0.06 -11.94
CA LYS A 105 -5.26 -0.57 -11.76
C LYS A 105 -5.41 -1.08 -10.33
N THR A 106 -6.62 -1.03 -9.81
CA THR A 106 -6.92 -1.61 -8.50
C THR A 106 -8.05 -2.61 -8.59
N ARG A 107 -8.02 -3.63 -7.74
CA ARG A 107 -9.13 -4.59 -7.57
C ARG A 107 -9.06 -5.29 -6.22
N ILE A 108 -10.16 -5.87 -5.77
CA ILE A 108 -10.16 -6.80 -4.63
C ILE A 108 -10.12 -8.24 -5.16
N GLY A 109 -9.35 -9.10 -4.50
CA GLY A 109 -9.40 -10.53 -4.75
C GLY A 109 -8.38 -11.31 -3.91
N PRO A 110 -8.19 -12.61 -4.20
CA PRO A 110 -7.33 -13.45 -3.39
C PRO A 110 -5.89 -12.98 -3.40
N SER A 111 -5.30 -12.88 -2.20
CA SER A 111 -3.92 -12.49 -1.99
C SER A 111 -2.97 -13.30 -2.86
N LYS A 112 -1.89 -12.64 -3.27
CA LYS A 112 -0.84 -13.23 -4.11
C LYS A 112 0.44 -13.49 -3.31
N ILE A 113 0.42 -13.27 -2.00
CA ILE A 113 1.50 -13.62 -1.07
C ILE A 113 1.40 -15.11 -0.73
N PRO A 114 2.50 -15.89 -0.80
CA PRO A 114 2.48 -17.30 -0.44
C PRO A 114 1.97 -17.54 0.98
N GLY A 115 1.09 -18.54 1.14
CA GLY A 115 0.51 -18.89 2.44
C GLY A 115 -0.61 -17.97 2.93
N ASP A 116 -1.03 -17.00 2.13
CA ASP A 116 -2.15 -16.11 2.45
C ASP A 116 -3.43 -16.57 1.74
N ALA A 117 -4.47 -16.86 2.51
CA ALA A 117 -5.77 -17.31 1.98
C ALA A 117 -6.81 -16.20 1.89
N ASN A 118 -6.54 -15.03 2.48
CA ASN A 118 -7.50 -13.94 2.57
C ASN A 118 -7.46 -13.04 1.33
N ASP A 119 -8.52 -12.29 1.08
CA ASP A 119 -8.51 -11.27 0.02
C ASP A 119 -7.63 -10.07 0.40
N SER A 120 -7.15 -9.36 -0.62
CA SER A 120 -6.41 -8.10 -0.47
C SER A 120 -6.82 -7.12 -1.57
N PHE A 121 -6.57 -5.83 -1.33
CA PHE A 121 -6.76 -4.79 -2.33
C PHE A 121 -5.48 -4.66 -3.14
N HIS A 122 -5.53 -5.12 -4.39
CA HIS A 122 -4.39 -5.19 -5.30
C HIS A 122 -4.12 -3.85 -5.98
N LEU A 123 -2.84 -3.53 -6.17
CA LEU A 123 -2.34 -2.45 -6.99
C LEU A 123 -1.50 -3.06 -8.12
N GLU A 124 -2.04 -3.04 -9.33
CA GLU A 124 -1.45 -3.68 -10.51
C GLU A 124 -0.88 -2.63 -11.46
N TYR A 125 0.44 -2.62 -11.62
CA TYR A 125 1.15 -1.57 -12.35
C TYR A 125 1.50 -1.93 -13.80
N ALA A 126 1.58 -3.23 -14.10
CA ALA A 126 2.12 -3.75 -15.36
C ALA A 126 1.45 -3.15 -16.61
N ASP A 127 0.12 -3.09 -16.62
CA ASP A 127 -0.64 -2.67 -17.80
C ASP A 127 -0.44 -1.19 -18.18
N LEU A 128 -0.06 -0.35 -17.21
CA LEU A 128 -0.02 1.11 -17.35
C LEU A 128 1.41 1.67 -17.38
N ASN A 129 2.41 0.84 -17.13
CA ASN A 129 3.81 1.25 -17.09
C ASN A 129 4.66 0.27 -17.90
N ASP A 130 5.54 0.82 -18.73
CA ASP A 130 6.51 0.04 -19.50
C ASP A 130 7.71 0.94 -19.88
N PHE A 131 8.69 0.35 -20.56
CA PHE A 131 9.86 1.10 -21.03
C PHE A 131 9.49 2.22 -22.01
N LYS A 132 8.50 2.03 -22.89
CA LYS A 132 8.10 3.03 -23.90
C LYS A 132 7.45 4.26 -23.25
N ARG A 133 6.71 4.07 -22.17
CA ARG A 133 5.99 5.13 -21.43
C ARG A 133 6.85 5.84 -20.40
N GLY A 134 7.84 5.16 -19.82
CA GLY A 134 8.57 5.70 -18.66
C GLY A 134 10.08 5.41 -18.63
N GLY A 135 10.65 4.89 -19.72
CA GLY A 135 12.05 4.48 -19.79
C GLY A 135 12.39 3.41 -18.74
N PRO A 136 13.61 3.41 -18.19
CA PRO A 136 14.00 2.49 -17.13
C PRO A 136 13.07 2.52 -15.91
N GLY A 137 12.56 3.69 -15.53
CA GLY A 137 11.63 3.81 -14.41
C GLY A 137 10.23 3.27 -14.71
N GLY A 138 9.80 3.31 -15.98
CA GLY A 138 8.56 2.66 -16.42
C GLY A 138 8.71 1.14 -16.49
N ALA A 139 9.86 0.64 -16.93
CA ALA A 139 10.19 -0.79 -16.89
C ALA A 139 10.28 -1.32 -15.46
N PHE A 140 10.80 -0.54 -14.51
CA PHE A 140 10.78 -0.90 -13.09
C PHE A 140 9.36 -0.94 -12.53
N ALA A 141 8.57 0.12 -12.76
CA ALA A 141 7.18 0.19 -12.33
C ALA A 141 6.31 -0.94 -12.90
N HIS A 142 6.60 -1.40 -14.13
CA HIS A 142 5.93 -2.54 -14.74
C HIS A 142 6.01 -3.81 -13.88
N THR A 143 7.10 -3.99 -13.12
CA THR A 143 7.31 -5.17 -12.28
C THR A 143 6.68 -5.08 -10.90
N MET A 144 6.10 -3.92 -10.55
CA MET A 144 5.52 -3.70 -9.22
C MET A 144 4.17 -4.40 -9.10
N PHE A 145 3.92 -4.93 -7.91
CA PHE A 145 2.62 -5.39 -7.46
C PHE A 145 2.52 -5.16 -5.96
N ASP A 146 1.54 -4.37 -5.53
CA ASP A 146 1.30 -4.14 -4.10
C ASP A 146 -0.05 -4.71 -3.69
N GLU A 147 -0.15 -5.05 -2.41
CA GLU A 147 -1.38 -5.52 -1.78
C GLU A 147 -1.64 -4.71 -0.52
N LEU A 148 -2.88 -4.30 -0.29
CA LEU A 148 -3.30 -3.54 0.90
C LEU A 148 -4.32 -4.31 1.71
N ARG A 149 -4.24 -4.14 3.03
CA ARG A 149 -5.24 -4.58 4.01
C ARG A 149 -5.48 -3.51 5.07
N LYS A 150 -6.68 -3.51 5.64
CA LYS A 150 -7.12 -2.52 6.62
C LYS A 150 -6.63 -2.91 8.01
N ALA A 151 -5.78 -2.08 8.62
CA ALA A 151 -5.31 -2.28 9.98
C ALA A 151 -6.23 -1.59 11.01
N ALA A 152 -6.74 -0.41 10.67
CA ALA A 152 -7.73 0.34 11.45
C ALA A 152 -8.48 1.33 10.52
N PRO A 153 -9.55 2.00 10.96
CA PRO A 153 -10.17 3.07 10.17
C PRO A 153 -9.13 4.12 9.75
N GLY A 154 -8.98 4.33 8.45
CA GLY A 154 -8.02 5.28 7.87
C GLY A 154 -6.54 4.87 7.93
N LEU A 155 -6.25 3.62 8.34
CA LEU A 155 -4.91 3.06 8.41
C LEU A 155 -4.84 1.72 7.69
N TYR A 156 -3.96 1.64 6.70
CA TYR A 156 -3.82 0.46 5.85
C TYR A 156 -2.37 -0.01 5.85
N LEU A 157 -2.18 -1.33 6.00
CA LEU A 157 -0.89 -1.99 5.85
C LEU A 157 -0.77 -2.50 4.42
N GLY A 158 0.32 -2.13 3.76
CA GLY A 158 0.65 -2.55 2.41
C GLY A 158 1.88 -3.43 2.37
N ILE A 159 1.89 -4.38 1.44
CA ILE A 159 3.06 -5.20 1.10
C ILE A 159 3.33 -5.03 -0.40
N GLY A 160 4.48 -4.46 -0.72
CA GLY A 160 4.97 -4.32 -2.09
C GLY A 160 5.87 -5.46 -2.51
N ARG A 161 5.80 -5.84 -3.79
CA ARG A 161 6.76 -6.73 -4.46
C ARG A 161 7.21 -6.07 -5.74
N VAL A 162 8.51 -6.14 -6.01
CA VAL A 162 9.10 -5.49 -7.19
C VAL A 162 10.37 -6.20 -7.61
N GLY A 163 10.60 -6.28 -8.91
CA GLY A 163 11.87 -6.77 -9.45
C GLY A 163 11.75 -7.58 -10.73
N PHE A 164 12.90 -7.85 -11.33
CA PHE A 164 13.00 -8.51 -12.62
C PHE A 164 13.28 -10.02 -12.50
N THR A 165 13.51 -10.50 -11.28
CA THR A 165 13.84 -11.90 -10.99
C THR A 165 12.88 -12.48 -9.96
N LYS A 166 12.71 -13.80 -9.97
CA LYS A 166 11.88 -14.52 -8.99
C LYS A 166 12.31 -14.25 -7.55
N LYS A 167 13.62 -14.13 -7.30
CA LYS A 167 14.17 -13.82 -5.98
C LYS A 167 13.76 -12.42 -5.51
N GLN A 168 13.83 -11.42 -6.38
CA GLN A 168 13.40 -10.06 -6.02
C GLN A 168 11.89 -10.02 -5.78
N LEU A 169 11.10 -10.69 -6.61
CA LEU A 169 9.65 -10.78 -6.46
C LEU A 169 9.20 -11.57 -5.21
N SER A 170 10.09 -12.35 -4.59
CA SER A 170 9.81 -13.01 -3.30
C SER A 170 10.10 -12.12 -2.09
N GLU A 171 10.81 -11.00 -2.26
CA GLU A 171 11.02 -10.04 -1.17
C GLU A 171 9.74 -9.24 -0.94
N LEU A 172 9.36 -9.10 0.33
CA LEU A 172 8.16 -8.39 0.76
C LEU A 172 8.57 -7.05 1.36
N HIS A 173 7.97 -5.96 0.86
CA HIS A 173 8.31 -4.59 1.22
C HIS A 173 7.13 -3.90 1.94
N PRO A 174 7.09 -3.92 3.29
CA PRO A 174 5.99 -3.34 4.02
C PRO A 174 5.95 -1.81 3.95
N PHE A 175 4.75 -1.25 3.90
CA PHE A 175 4.50 0.19 3.97
C PHE A 175 3.13 0.46 4.61
N ILE A 176 2.86 1.69 4.99
CA ILE A 176 1.53 2.10 5.46
C ILE A 176 0.97 3.21 4.60
N LEU A 177 -0.37 3.23 4.54
CA LEU A 177 -1.15 4.34 4.03
C LEU A 177 -2.03 4.90 5.15
N GLU A 178 -1.98 6.22 5.32
CA GLU A 178 -2.77 6.97 6.29
C GLU A 178 -3.67 7.96 5.53
N GLY A 179 -4.99 7.89 5.71
CA GLY A 179 -5.92 8.78 5.00
C GLY A 179 -7.35 8.27 4.83
N PRO A 180 -8.13 8.87 3.91
CA PRO A 180 -7.69 9.87 2.92
C PRO A 180 -7.27 11.22 3.56
N ILE A 181 -6.25 11.85 3.00
CA ILE A 181 -5.72 13.18 3.39
C ILE A 181 -6.06 14.28 2.38
N ALA A 182 -6.57 13.90 1.20
CA ALA A 182 -7.06 14.79 0.15
C ALA A 182 -7.96 14.01 -0.83
N ASP A 183 -8.73 14.73 -1.64
CA ASP A 183 -9.51 14.13 -2.72
C ASP A 183 -8.61 13.61 -3.85
N PHE A 184 -9.09 12.59 -4.57
CA PHE A 184 -8.41 12.08 -5.75
C PHE A 184 -8.29 13.16 -6.83
N VAL A 185 -7.11 13.29 -7.43
CA VAL A 185 -6.86 14.26 -8.51
C VAL A 185 -6.50 13.51 -9.77
N LYS A 186 -7.38 13.56 -10.78
CA LYS A 186 -7.16 12.91 -12.06
C LYS A 186 -5.79 13.34 -12.65
N PRO A 187 -4.84 12.39 -12.85
CA PRO A 187 -3.54 12.73 -13.40
C PRO A 187 -3.69 13.22 -14.85
N LYS A 188 -2.93 14.25 -15.20
CA LYS A 188 -2.88 14.82 -16.55
C LYS A 188 -2.20 13.88 -17.54
#